data_AF-A0A8W8IXQ3-F1
#
_entry.id   AF-A0A8W8IXQ3-F1
#
_cell.length_a   1.000
_cell.length_b   1.000
_cell.length_c   1.000
_cell.angle_alpha   90.00
_cell.angle_beta   90.00
_cell.angle_gamma   90.00
#
_symmetry.space_group_name_H-M   'P 1'
#
loop_
_entity.id
_entity.type
_entity.pdbx_description
1 polymer ?
#
loop_
_entity_poly.entity_id
_entity_poly.type
_entity_poly.pdbx_seq_one_letter_code
_entity_poly.pdbx_strand_id
1 'polypeptide(L)'
;MVLTIADGKDVFITRSNSPICPPLAVCGNVFEFDRMMDDGSVEPERRHITNCFCNNSRVCPFNRENMIYQSRTQQEVLCEPVRDLPRCRPGMVARRMYVDSMDFNDKSYYAIRCICPLNLVPSSRPRRNTRNEEWTNAKKDGLDVIFRSRRRKECDHSSNIASFKTLLATDFHLSPYIA
;
A
#
# COMPACT_ATOMS: atom_id res chain seq x y z
N MET A 1 -19.47 7.19 4.43
CA MET A 1 -18.84 8.10 5.39
C MET A 1 -17.39 7.67 5.59
N VAL A 2 -16.44 8.60 5.71
CA VAL A 2 -15.04 8.29 6.03
C VAL A 2 -14.75 8.87 7.41
N LEU A 3 -14.29 8.03 8.33
CA LEU A 3 -13.87 8.46 9.65
C LEU A 3 -12.35 8.65 9.61
N THR A 4 -11.91 9.86 9.94
CA THR A 4 -10.50 10.21 10.07
C THR A 4 -10.23 10.58 11.52
N ILE A 5 -9.31 9.87 12.17
CA ILE A 5 -8.87 10.15 13.55
C ILE A 5 -7.38 10.46 13.50
N ALA A 6 -6.96 11.60 14.02
CA ALA A 6 -5.56 11.94 14.20
C ALA A 6 -5.17 11.74 15.67
N ASP A 7 -4.09 11.00 15.90
CA ASP A 7 -3.47 10.79 17.22
C ASP A 7 -1.97 11.08 17.09
N GLY A 8 -1.57 12.28 17.47
CA GLY A 8 -0.21 12.78 17.26
C GLY A 8 0.17 12.78 15.77
N LYS A 9 1.15 11.95 15.40
CA LYS A 9 1.66 11.81 14.02
C LYS A 9 0.92 10.73 13.22
N ASP A 10 0.08 9.93 13.87
CA ASP A 10 -0.67 8.85 13.26
C ASP A 10 -2.07 9.33 12.85
N VAL A 11 -2.46 9.05 11.61
CA VAL A 11 -3.77 9.39 11.05
C VAL A 11 -4.46 8.11 10.59
N PHE A 12 -5.58 7.77 11.22
CA PHE A 12 -6.37 6.59 10.90
C PHE A 12 -7.53 6.95 9.99
N ILE A 13 -7.64 6.27 8.85
CA ILE A 13 -8.65 6.49 7.83
C ILE A 13 -9.45 5.19 7.67
N THR A 14 -10.72 5.22 8.10
CA THR A 14 -11.63 4.07 8.02
C THR A 14 -12.87 4.44 7.23
N ARG A 15 -13.22 3.65 6.23
CA ARG A 15 -14.50 3.80 5.51
C ARG A 15 -15.59 3.06 6.28
N SER A 16 -16.71 3.72 6.57
CA SER A 16 -17.82 3.14 7.34
C SER A 16 -18.41 1.87 6.72
N ASN A 17 -18.30 1.73 5.39
CA ASN A 17 -18.91 0.64 4.62
C ASN A 17 -17.83 -0.32 4.09
N SER A 18 -16.73 -0.47 4.82
CA SER A 18 -15.71 -1.47 4.52
C SER A 18 -16.29 -2.88 4.74
N PRO A 19 -16.14 -3.82 3.78
CA PRO A 19 -16.62 -5.20 3.93
C PRO A 19 -15.80 -5.96 4.98
N ILE A 20 -16.23 -7.19 5.29
CA ILE A 20 -15.43 -8.13 6.09
C ILE A 20 -14.28 -8.67 5.23
N CYS A 21 -13.09 -8.78 5.81
CA CYS A 21 -11.91 -9.29 5.13
C CYS A 21 -12.07 -10.77 4.77
N PRO A 22 -11.85 -11.14 3.51
CA PRO A 22 -11.64 -12.54 3.13
C PRO A 22 -10.37 -13.10 3.80
N PRO A 23 -10.21 -14.43 3.85
CA PRO A 23 -9.01 -15.04 4.39
C PRO A 23 -7.74 -14.50 3.72
N LEU A 24 -6.71 -14.25 4.54
CA LEU A 24 -5.40 -13.74 4.13
C LEU A 24 -5.41 -12.35 3.44
N ALA A 25 -6.54 -11.65 3.47
CA ALA A 25 -6.65 -10.32 2.88
C ALA A 25 -5.87 -9.27 3.70
N VAL A 26 -5.34 -8.27 3.00
CA VAL A 26 -4.75 -7.08 3.58
C VAL A 26 -5.86 -6.20 4.15
N CYS A 27 -6.04 -6.26 5.47
CA CYS A 27 -7.06 -5.47 6.17
C CYS A 27 -6.74 -3.98 6.22
N GLY A 28 -5.47 -3.63 6.11
CA GLY A 28 -5.06 -2.24 6.10
C GLY A 28 -3.68 -2.00 5.52
N ASN A 29 -3.41 -0.73 5.27
CA ASN A 29 -2.11 -0.27 4.79
C ASN A 29 -1.60 0.84 5.69
N VAL A 30 -0.29 0.89 5.87
CA VAL A 30 0.37 1.97 6.59
C VAL A 30 1.33 2.67 5.65
N PHE A 31 1.21 3.99 5.55
CA PHE A 31 2.04 4.84 4.71
C PHE A 31 2.76 5.86 5.57
N GLU A 32 4.08 5.95 5.40
CA GLU A 32 4.93 6.93 6.07
C GLU A 32 5.42 7.94 5.02
N PHE A 33 5.18 9.23 5.25
CA PHE A 33 5.64 10.29 4.37
C PHE A 33 5.81 11.60 5.13
N ASP A 34 6.58 12.50 4.54
CA ASP A 34 6.78 13.84 5.07
C ASP A 34 5.67 14.76 4.54
N ARG A 35 4.91 15.38 5.46
CA ARG A 35 3.85 16.33 5.17
C ARG A 35 4.41 17.75 5.25
N MET A 36 4.19 18.53 4.20
CA MET A 36 4.46 19.97 4.22
C MET A 36 3.29 20.68 4.89
N MET A 37 3.61 21.54 5.85
CA MET A 37 2.67 22.36 6.61
C MET A 37 2.51 23.74 5.94
N ASP A 38 1.47 24.48 6.30
CA ASP A 38 1.19 25.80 5.71
C ASP A 38 2.27 26.84 6.04
N ASP A 39 2.99 26.66 7.14
CA ASP A 39 4.14 27.49 7.54
C ASP A 39 5.45 27.11 6.81
N GLY A 40 5.40 26.15 5.89
CA GLY A 40 6.54 25.64 5.14
C GLY A 40 7.39 24.63 5.89
N SER A 41 7.06 24.30 7.15
CA SER A 41 7.72 23.23 7.89
C SER A 41 7.35 21.85 7.33
N VAL A 42 8.19 20.85 7.63
CA VAL A 42 8.02 19.47 7.17
C VAL A 42 7.95 18.57 8.38
N GLU A 43 6.83 17.86 8.53
CA GLU A 43 6.60 16.95 9.63
C GLU A 43 6.32 15.53 9.13
N PRO A 44 6.89 14.50 9.78
CA PRO A 44 6.58 13.11 9.41
C PRO A 44 5.14 12.76 9.81
N GLU A 45 4.38 12.22 8.87
CA GLU A 45 3.02 11.73 9.04
C GLU A 45 2.96 10.23 8.73
N ARG A 46 2.17 9.49 9.52
CA ARG A 46 1.92 8.07 9.32
C ARG A 46 0.42 7.82 9.15
N ARG A 47 0.00 7.42 7.95
CA ARG A 47 -1.41 7.13 7.63
C ARG A 47 -1.72 5.65 7.71
N HIS A 48 -2.72 5.28 8.49
CA HIS A 48 -3.27 3.94 8.61
C HIS A 48 -4.60 3.89 7.87
N ILE A 49 -4.69 3.09 6.81
CA ILE A 49 -5.90 2.97 5.99
C ILE A 49 -6.52 1.61 6.25
N THR A 50 -7.78 1.57 6.69
CA THR A 50 -8.56 0.33 6.83
C THR A 50 -9.30 0.01 5.53
N ASN A 51 -8.93 -1.11 4.90
CA ASN A 51 -9.53 -1.62 3.66
C ASN A 51 -10.75 -2.50 3.94
N CYS A 52 -10.69 -3.34 4.97
CA CYS A 52 -11.75 -4.23 5.41
C CYS A 52 -11.67 -4.50 6.91
N PHE A 53 -12.76 -5.01 7.48
CA PHE A 53 -12.85 -5.36 8.89
C PHE A 53 -12.52 -6.84 9.10
N CYS A 54 -11.69 -7.14 10.10
CA CYS A 54 -11.37 -8.51 10.44
C CYS A 54 -12.58 -9.22 11.04
N ASN A 55 -12.79 -10.48 10.68
CA ASN A 55 -13.99 -11.23 11.05
C ASN A 55 -14.18 -11.32 12.59
N ASN A 56 -13.09 -11.59 13.32
CA ASN A 56 -13.14 -11.84 14.77
C ASN A 56 -13.24 -10.56 15.61
N SER A 57 -12.49 -9.51 15.25
CA SER A 57 -12.35 -8.29 16.06
C SER A 57 -13.13 -7.10 15.51
N ARG A 58 -13.64 -7.18 14.26
CA ARG A 58 -14.16 -6.04 13.48
C ARG A 58 -13.19 -4.86 13.34
N VAL A 59 -11.92 -5.03 13.71
CA VAL A 59 -10.88 -4.00 13.70
C VAL A 59 -9.61 -4.58 13.09
N CYS A 60 -8.99 -3.87 12.16
CA CYS A 60 -7.71 -4.26 11.59
C CYS A 60 -6.58 -4.04 12.62
N PRO A 61 -5.78 -5.06 12.97
CA PRO A 61 -4.78 -4.95 14.03
C PRO A 61 -3.50 -4.27 13.53
N PHE A 62 -3.42 -2.95 13.66
CA PHE A 62 -2.22 -2.17 13.33
C PHE A 62 -1.09 -2.38 14.37
N ASN A 63 -0.54 -3.59 14.42
CA ASN A 63 0.59 -3.97 15.27
C ASN A 63 1.69 -4.66 14.45
N ARG A 64 2.88 -4.82 15.04
CA ARG A 64 4.05 -5.41 14.35
C ARG A 64 3.90 -6.89 13.99
N GLU A 65 3.09 -7.64 14.72
CA GLU A 65 2.88 -9.07 14.50
C GLU A 65 2.03 -9.35 13.26
N ASN A 66 1.21 -8.37 12.87
CA ASN A 66 0.29 -8.42 11.74
C ASN A 66 0.79 -7.65 10.51
N MET A 67 1.92 -6.93 10.63
CA MET A 67 2.48 -6.06 9.60
C MET A 67 3.57 -6.75 8.77
N ILE A 68 3.53 -6.51 7.47
CA ILE A 68 4.62 -6.83 6.53
C ILE A 68 5.08 -5.58 5.81
N TYR A 69 6.37 -5.47 5.56
CA TYR A 69 6.96 -4.40 4.77
C TYR A 69 6.84 -4.72 3.29
N GLN A 70 6.23 -3.80 2.54
CA GLN A 70 6.27 -3.80 1.08
C GLN A 70 7.46 -2.95 0.59
N SER A 71 7.72 -1.86 1.30
CA SER A 71 8.86 -0.97 1.08
C SER A 71 9.25 -0.28 2.38
N ARG A 72 10.18 0.68 2.33
CA ARG A 72 10.57 1.48 3.50
C ARG A 72 9.42 2.30 4.08
N THR A 73 8.52 2.78 3.23
CA THR A 73 7.46 3.73 3.57
C THR A 73 6.06 3.12 3.49
N GLN A 74 5.95 1.85 3.10
CA GLN A 74 4.67 1.17 2.95
C GLN A 74 4.69 -0.18 3.65
N GLN A 75 3.72 -0.37 4.53
CA GLN A 75 3.44 -1.64 5.20
C GLN A 75 2.03 -2.10 4.83
N GLU A 76 1.83 -3.41 4.80
CA GLU A 76 0.53 -4.06 4.66
C GLU A 76 0.21 -4.79 5.96
N VAL A 77 -1.05 -4.76 6.38
CA VAL A 77 -1.54 -5.31 7.65
C VAL A 77 -2.52 -6.43 7.38
N LEU A 78 -2.36 -7.56 8.07
CA LEU A 78 -3.23 -8.74 7.97
C LEU A 78 -4.10 -8.89 9.22
N CYS A 79 -5.24 -9.56 9.09
CA CYS A 79 -6.07 -9.89 10.25
C CYS A 79 -5.44 -10.94 11.16
N GLU A 80 -4.69 -11.87 10.58
CA GLU A 80 -4.00 -12.96 11.30
C GLU A 80 -2.50 -12.64 11.43
N PRO A 81 -1.85 -13.14 12.49
CA PRO A 81 -0.43 -12.93 12.69
C PRO A 81 0.41 -13.42 11.51
N VAL A 82 1.39 -12.61 11.11
CA VAL A 82 2.32 -12.89 10.01
C VAL A 82 3.09 -14.19 10.28
N ARG A 83 3.39 -14.52 11.54
CA ARG A 83 4.09 -15.77 11.89
C ARG A 83 3.38 -17.05 11.45
N ASP A 84 2.07 -17.00 11.21
CA ASP A 84 1.26 -18.16 10.81
C ASP A 84 1.30 -18.39 9.29
N LEU A 85 1.82 -17.43 8.51
CA LEU A 85 1.98 -17.58 7.07
C LEU A 85 3.21 -18.43 6.70
N PRO A 86 3.10 -19.29 5.68
CA PRO A 86 4.24 -20.04 5.18
C PRO A 86 5.26 -19.12 4.49
N ARG A 87 6.53 -19.51 4.49
CA ARG A 87 7.57 -18.86 3.69
C ARG A 87 7.36 -19.17 2.20
N CYS A 88 7.57 -18.18 1.34
CA CYS A 88 7.48 -18.38 -0.11
C CYS A 88 8.62 -19.29 -0.61
N ARG A 89 8.27 -20.24 -1.49
CA ARG A 89 9.24 -21.00 -2.28
C ARG A 89 9.55 -20.24 -3.58
N PRO A 90 10.72 -20.47 -4.21
CA PRO A 90 11.02 -19.90 -5.52
C PRO A 90 9.89 -20.18 -6.53
N GLY A 91 9.47 -19.14 -7.26
CA GLY A 91 8.36 -19.22 -8.22
C GLY A 91 6.96 -19.07 -7.64
N MET A 92 6.79 -18.98 -6.31
CA MET A 92 5.49 -18.68 -5.71
C MET A 92 5.13 -17.20 -5.81
N VAL A 93 3.83 -16.94 -5.96
CA VAL A 93 3.25 -15.59 -5.90
C VAL A 93 2.89 -15.27 -4.46
N ALA A 94 3.69 -14.40 -3.83
CA ALA A 94 3.51 -13.99 -2.43
C ALA A 94 2.24 -13.18 -2.20
N ARG A 95 1.92 -12.32 -3.16
CA ARG A 95 0.84 -11.34 -3.08
C ARG A 95 0.01 -11.42 -4.34
N ARG A 96 -1.31 -11.59 -4.18
CA ARG A 96 -2.25 -11.69 -5.30
C ARG A 96 -3.35 -10.64 -5.15
N MET A 97 -3.68 -9.98 -6.25
CA MET A 97 -4.87 -9.14 -6.34
C MET A 97 -6.04 -9.99 -6.79
N TYR A 98 -7.17 -9.82 -6.11
CA TYR A 98 -8.47 -10.32 -6.53
C TYR A 98 -9.26 -9.10 -6.98
N VAL A 99 -9.71 -9.11 -8.22
CA VAL A 99 -10.43 -8.01 -8.85
C VAL A 99 -11.91 -8.34 -8.83
N ASP A 100 -12.75 -7.34 -8.55
CA ASP A 100 -14.22 -7.41 -8.55
C ASP A 100 -14.74 -8.70 -7.91
N SER A 101 -14.28 -8.96 -6.68
CA SER A 101 -14.58 -10.21 -5.99
C SER A 101 -15.99 -10.14 -5.42
N MET A 102 -16.83 -11.10 -5.82
CA MET A 102 -18.19 -11.26 -5.27
C MET A 102 -18.17 -11.42 -3.74
N ASP A 103 -17.16 -12.13 -3.21
CA ASP A 103 -16.97 -12.33 -1.76
C ASP A 103 -16.55 -11.05 -1.02
N PHE A 104 -16.34 -9.96 -1.75
CA PHE A 104 -15.86 -8.68 -1.23
C PHE A 104 -16.70 -7.49 -1.71
N ASN A 105 -18.01 -7.71 -1.92
CA ASN A 105 -18.96 -6.69 -2.40
C ASN A 105 -18.52 -6.05 -3.72
N ASP A 106 -18.07 -6.86 -4.67
CA ASP A 106 -17.57 -6.45 -6.00
C ASP A 106 -16.41 -5.45 -5.93
N LYS A 107 -15.67 -5.43 -4.80
CA LYS A 107 -14.46 -4.64 -4.64
C LYS A 107 -13.23 -5.51 -4.90
N SER A 108 -12.13 -4.83 -5.20
CA SER A 108 -10.82 -5.47 -5.31
C SER A 108 -10.12 -5.52 -3.96
N TYR A 109 -9.36 -6.60 -3.71
CA TYR A 109 -8.50 -6.71 -2.53
C TYR A 109 -7.18 -7.43 -2.84
N TYR A 110 -6.20 -7.22 -1.97
CA TYR A 110 -4.94 -7.95 -1.99
C TYR A 110 -4.94 -9.03 -0.92
N ALA A 111 -4.44 -10.22 -1.25
CA ALA A 111 -4.20 -11.29 -0.30
C ALA A 111 -2.73 -11.72 -0.29
N ILE A 112 -2.22 -12.02 0.90
CA ILE A 112 -0.84 -12.46 1.12
C ILE A 112 -0.84 -13.95 1.39
N ARG A 113 -0.29 -14.73 0.46
CA ARG A 113 -0.29 -16.20 0.51
C ARG A 113 0.94 -16.77 1.20
N CYS A 114 2.05 -16.05 1.16
CA CYS A 114 3.29 -16.45 1.78
C CYS A 114 4.19 -15.24 2.03
N ILE A 115 5.15 -15.40 2.92
CA ILE A 115 6.11 -14.34 3.30
C ILE A 115 7.39 -14.49 2.49
N CYS A 116 7.77 -13.40 1.83
CA CYS A 116 9.11 -13.25 1.27
C CYS A 116 10.09 -12.85 2.40
N PRO A 117 11.33 -13.37 2.41
CA PRO A 117 12.31 -13.04 3.44
C PRO A 117 12.55 -11.54 3.65
N LEU A 118 12.40 -10.74 2.59
CA LEU A 118 12.57 -9.28 2.62
C LEU A 118 11.35 -8.51 3.15
N ASN A 119 10.22 -9.16 3.40
CA ASN A 119 8.99 -8.49 3.86
C ASN A 119 8.93 -8.31 5.38
N LEU A 120 9.92 -8.83 6.12
CA LEU A 120 9.99 -8.70 7.59
C LEU A 120 10.88 -7.53 8.04
N VAL A 121 11.59 -6.89 7.11
CA VAL A 121 12.53 -5.80 7.38
C VAL A 121 12.25 -4.70 6.36
N PRO A 122 12.27 -3.41 6.74
CA PRO A 122 12.13 -2.33 5.78
C PRO A 122 13.22 -2.44 4.70
N SER A 123 12.84 -2.27 3.43
CA SER A 123 13.80 -2.24 2.34
C SER A 123 14.79 -1.09 2.57
N SER A 124 16.09 -1.39 2.53
CA SER A 124 17.16 -0.38 2.68
C SER A 124 17.30 0.53 1.46
N ARG A 125 16.55 0.28 0.38
CA ARG A 125 16.66 1.07 -0.85
C ARG A 125 16.08 2.48 -0.62
N PRO A 126 16.89 3.54 -0.73
CA PRO A 126 16.37 4.90 -0.67
C PRO A 126 15.40 5.14 -1.83
N ARG A 127 14.47 6.07 -1.63
CA ARG A 127 13.64 6.63 -2.69
C ARG A 127 14.57 7.10 -3.80
N ARG A 128 14.49 6.52 -5.00
CA ARG A 128 14.94 7.24 -6.19
C ARG A 128 13.91 8.34 -6.37
N ASN A 129 14.25 9.55 -5.94
CA ASN A 129 13.42 10.74 -6.14
C ASN A 129 13.45 11.08 -7.64
N THR A 130 12.80 10.27 -8.49
CA THR A 130 12.68 10.55 -9.93
C THR A 130 11.83 11.77 -10.25
N ARG A 131 11.32 12.51 -9.25
CA ARG A 131 10.51 13.72 -9.52
C ARG A 131 11.31 15.01 -9.74
N ASN A 132 12.58 15.10 -9.34
CA ASN A 132 13.35 16.35 -9.45
C ASN A 132 14.55 16.30 -10.41
N GLU A 133 15.01 15.12 -10.85
CA GLU A 133 16.13 15.01 -11.82
C GLU A 133 15.68 14.73 -13.27
N GLU A 134 14.39 14.38 -13.47
CA GLU A 134 13.89 13.87 -14.76
C GLU A 134 13.37 14.98 -15.70
N TRP A 135 13.12 16.20 -15.21
CA TRP A 135 12.63 17.32 -16.05
C TRP A 135 13.72 18.18 -16.69
N THR A 136 14.97 18.10 -16.23
CA THR A 136 16.07 18.92 -16.78
C THR A 136 16.91 18.21 -17.83
N ASN A 137 16.87 16.87 -17.92
CA ASN A 137 17.74 16.12 -18.84
C ASN A 137 17.01 15.28 -19.92
N ALA A 138 15.70 15.09 -19.84
CA ALA A 138 14.94 14.31 -20.83
C ALA A 138 14.58 15.08 -22.12
N LYS A 139 15.27 16.18 -22.42
CA LYS A 139 15.08 16.96 -23.66
C LYS A 139 16.24 16.85 -24.65
N LYS A 140 17.29 16.07 -24.36
CA LYS A 140 18.48 16.07 -25.23
C LYS A 140 18.86 14.80 -25.97
N ASP A 141 18.58 13.59 -25.50
CA ASP A 141 19.04 12.40 -26.24
C ASP A 141 17.95 11.33 -26.32
N GLY A 142 17.37 11.19 -27.51
CA GLY A 142 16.43 10.12 -27.86
C GLY A 142 17.15 8.78 -27.95
N LEU A 143 17.37 8.13 -26.81
CA LEU A 143 17.92 6.78 -26.74
C LEU A 143 17.03 5.88 -25.86
N ASP A 144 16.41 4.89 -26.51
CA ASP A 144 15.72 3.77 -25.88
C ASP A 144 16.71 2.94 -25.05
N VAL A 145 16.82 3.23 -23.76
CA VAL A 145 17.52 2.35 -22.82
C VAL A 145 16.49 1.47 -22.11
N ILE A 146 16.24 0.30 -22.71
CA ILE A 146 15.58 -0.82 -22.04
C ILE A 146 16.49 -1.31 -20.91
N PHE A 147 16.35 -0.75 -19.72
CA PHE A 147 16.96 -1.30 -18.50
C PHE A 147 16.24 -2.60 -18.11
N ARG A 148 16.66 -3.73 -18.72
CA ARG A 148 16.41 -5.07 -18.21
C ARG A 148 17.17 -5.26 -16.90
N SER A 149 16.61 -4.80 -15.79
CA SER A 149 17.10 -5.22 -14.48
C SER A 149 16.84 -6.72 -14.35
N ARG A 150 17.92 -7.52 -14.31
CA ARG A 150 17.90 -8.92 -13.90
C ARG A 150 17.32 -8.99 -12.48
N ARG A 151 16.01 -9.12 -12.35
CA ARG A 151 15.35 -9.51 -11.11
C ARG A 151 15.85 -10.92 -10.78
N ARG A 152 16.53 -11.09 -9.64
CA ARG A 152 16.56 -12.40 -8.98
C ARG A 152 15.11 -12.79 -8.72
N LYS A 153 14.65 -13.81 -9.44
CA LYS A 153 13.31 -14.41 -9.38
C LYS A 153 13.11 -15.18 -8.06
N GLU A 154 13.26 -14.53 -6.91
CA GLU A 154 13.03 -15.20 -5.62
C GLU A 154 11.67 -14.87 -4.99
N CYS A 155 10.98 -13.84 -5.49
CA CYS A 155 9.56 -13.61 -5.25
C CYS A 155 9.03 -12.78 -6.40
N ASP A 156 8.21 -13.35 -7.29
CA ASP A 156 7.57 -12.53 -8.31
C ASP A 156 6.43 -11.75 -7.65
N HIS A 157 6.74 -10.52 -7.24
CA HIS A 157 5.71 -9.51 -7.08
C HIS A 157 5.16 -9.24 -8.48
N SER A 158 4.17 -10.03 -8.89
CA SER A 158 3.36 -9.72 -10.06
C SER A 158 2.58 -8.45 -9.75
N SER A 159 3.25 -7.31 -9.90
CA SER A 159 2.58 -6.08 -10.28
C SER A 159 2.15 -6.28 -11.72
N ASN A 160 0.98 -6.89 -11.92
CA ASN A 160 0.20 -6.55 -13.11
C ASN A 160 -0.08 -5.06 -12.99
N ILE A 161 0.75 -4.27 -13.66
CA ILE A 161 0.51 -2.86 -13.94
C ILE A 161 -0.65 -2.85 -14.94
N ALA A 162 -1.86 -3.06 -14.43
CA ALA A 162 -3.09 -2.70 -15.11
C ALA A 162 -3.64 -1.50 -14.34
N SER A 163 -3.39 -0.32 -14.92
CA SER A 163 -4.02 0.97 -14.62
C SER A 163 -4.01 1.45 -13.16
N PHE A 164 -2.95 2.17 -12.83
CA PHE A 164 -2.88 3.15 -11.73
C PHE A 164 -3.78 4.39 -11.97
N LYS A 165 -4.91 4.25 -12.66
CA LYS A 165 -5.79 5.35 -13.06
C LYS A 165 -7.17 5.37 -12.41
N THR A 166 -7.55 4.38 -11.58
CA THR A 166 -8.96 4.27 -11.17
C THR A 166 -9.22 4.10 -9.67
N LEU A 167 -8.24 4.35 -8.80
CA LEU A 167 -8.49 4.44 -7.33
C LEU A 167 -8.13 5.79 -6.70
N LEU A 168 -7.74 6.77 -7.53
CA LEU A 168 -7.68 8.20 -7.16
C LEU A 168 -8.67 9.05 -7.98
N ALA A 169 -9.48 8.43 -8.84
CA ALA A 169 -10.38 9.11 -9.75
C ALA A 169 -11.82 8.60 -9.59
N THR A 170 -12.38 8.73 -8.40
CA THR A 170 -13.83 8.90 -8.21
C THR A 170 -14.01 9.82 -7.00
N ASP A 171 -14.37 11.06 -7.33
CA ASP A 171 -15.01 12.08 -6.49
C ASP A 171 -14.15 12.80 -5.44
N PHE A 172 -13.07 13.43 -5.91
CA PHE A 172 -12.71 14.77 -5.42
C PHE A 172 -13.36 15.82 -6.34
N HIS A 173 -14.68 15.96 -6.26
CA HIS A 173 -15.31 17.23 -6.63
C HIS A 173 -15.11 18.18 -5.45
N LEU A 174 -14.04 18.98 -5.52
CA LEU A 174 -13.96 20.23 -4.78
C LEU A 174 -15.11 21.11 -5.28
N SER A 175 -16.23 21.12 -4.56
CA SER A 175 -17.22 22.18 -4.68
C SER A 175 -16.63 23.42 -3.99
N PRO A 176 -16.45 24.56 -4.70
CA PRO A 176 -15.99 25.79 -4.08
C PRO A 176 -17.18 26.43 -3.39
N TYR A 177 -17.28 26.32 -2.06
CA TYR A 177 -18.11 27.24 -1.30
C TYR A 177 -17.25 28.42 -0.88
N ILE A 178 -17.33 29.46 -1.70
CA ILE A 178 -17.16 30.86 -1.28
C ILE A 178 -18.43 31.22 -0.50
N ALA A 179 -18.27 31.62 0.76
CA ALA A 179 -19.11 32.58 1.45
C ALA A 179 -18.28 33.21 2.58
#